data_AF-A0A6G2HH62-F1
#
_entry.id   AF-A0A6G2HH62-F1
#
_cell.length_a   1.000
_cell.length_b   1.000
_cell.length_c   1.000
_cell.angle_alpha   90.00
_cell.angle_beta   90.00
_cell.angle_gamma   90.00
#
_symmetry.space_group_name_H-M   'P 1'
#
loop_
_entity.id
_entity.type
_entity.pdbx_description
1 polymer ?
#
loop_
_entity_poly.entity_id
_entity_poly.type
_entity_poly.pdbx_seq_one_letter_code
_entity_poly.pdbx_strand_id
1 'polypeptide(L)' 'MNVPLQRVLLLVLAALVPVVAYVSARADVVAAVAAVNVLLIWVSIRVATGGSPQPAVDAADTAPADDG' A
#
# COMPACT_ATOMS: atom_id res chain seq x y z
N MET A 1 8.62 13.01 -12.23
CA MET A 1 9.16 13.37 -10.90
C MET A 1 9.22 12.10 -10.07
N ASN A 2 10.41 11.54 -9.84
CA ASN A 2 10.54 10.33 -9.04
C ASN A 2 10.37 10.70 -7.56
N VAL A 3 9.22 10.39 -6.96
CA VAL A 3 8.98 10.72 -5.56
C VAL A 3 9.75 9.71 -4.71
N PRO A 4 10.68 10.16 -3.84
CA PRO A 4 11.48 9.23 -3.05
C PRO A 4 10.58 8.39 -2.15
N LEU A 5 10.88 7.11 -2.02
CA LEU A 5 10.08 6.13 -1.27
C LEU A 5 9.79 6.58 0.16
N GLN A 6 10.77 7.22 0.82
CA GLN A 6 10.59 7.84 2.13
C GLN A 6 9.43 8.85 2.17
N ARG A 7 9.28 9.67 1.13
CA ARG A 7 8.22 10.68 1.05
C ARG A 7 6.86 10.06 0.79
N VAL A 8 6.81 8.97 0.03
CA VAL A 8 5.60 8.16 -0.14
C VAL A 8 5.19 7.54 1.20
N LEU A 9 6.15 6.96 1.94
CA LEU A 9 5.89 6.38 3.26
C LEU A 9 5.41 7.43 4.27
N LEU A 10 6.02 8.62 4.28
CA LEU A 10 5.58 9.72 5.14
C LEU A 10 4.18 10.21 4.78
N LEU A 11 3.81 10.22 3.49
CA LEU A 11 2.46 10.57 3.04
C LEU A 11 1.43 9.52 3.47
N VAL A 12 1.77 8.23 3.31
CA VAL A 12 0.91 7.13 3.78
C VAL A 12 0.73 7.22 5.29
N LEU A 13 1.80 7.47 6.04
CA LEU A 13 1.74 7.60 7.48
C LEU A 13 0.91 8.81 7.91
N ALA A 14 1.08 9.96 7.24
CA ALA A 14 0.31 11.17 7.49
C ALA A 14 -1.19 10.99 7.23
N ALA A 15 -1.56 10.19 6.22
CA ALA A 15 -2.95 9.86 5.94
C ALA A 15 -3.53 8.80 6.90
N LEU A 16 -2.70 7.87 7.39
CA LEU A 16 -3.12 6.78 8.26
C LEU A 16 -3.46 7.23 9.68
N VAL A 17 -2.68 8.15 10.24
CA VAL A 17 -2.88 8.70 11.60
C VAL A 17 -4.30 9.24 11.84
N PRO A 18 -4.87 10.14 11.01
CA PRO A 18 -6.22 10.65 11.23
C PRO A 18 -7.31 9.59 11.05
N VAL A 19 -7.10 8.61 10.18
CA VAL A 19 -8.04 7.48 10.01
C VAL A 19 -8.09 6.63 11.27
N VAL A 20 -6.94 6.30 11.84
CA VAL A 20 -6.85 5.55 13.10
C VAL A 20 -7.45 6.35 14.27
N ALA A 21 -7.17 7.65 14.34
CA ALA A 21 -7.75 8.54 15.36
C ALA A 21 -9.28 8.62 15.26
N TYR A 22 -9.82 8.74 14.06
CA TYR A 22 -11.27 8.78 13.84
C TYR A 22 -11.95 7.45 14.17
N VAL A 23 -11.35 6.33 13.76
CA VAL A 23 -11.87 4.99 14.08
C VAL A 23 -11.80 4.72 15.58
N SER A 24 -10.70 5.04 16.25
CA SER A 24 -10.60 4.87 17.71
C SER A 24 -11.55 5.80 18.50
N ALA A 25 -11.89 6.98 17.96
CA ALA A 25 -12.84 7.89 18.58
C ALA A 25 -14.31 7.49 18.38
N ARG A 26 -14.64 6.66 17.38
CA ARG A 26 -16.04 6.29 17.04
C ARG A 26 -16.35 4.81 17.11
N ALA A 27 -15.37 3.94 16.97
CA ALA A 27 -15.51 2.51 17.06
C ALA A 27 -15.02 2.04 18.42
N ASP A 28 -15.72 1.06 18.98
CA ASP A 28 -15.25 0.31 20.13
C ASP A 28 -13.82 -0.16 19.87
N VAL A 29 -12.89 0.07 20.80
CA VAL A 29 -11.44 -0.17 20.63
C VAL A 29 -11.18 -1.60 20.14
N VAL A 30 -12.02 -2.55 20.58
CA VAL A 30 -12.01 -3.94 20.15
C VAL A 30 -12.21 -4.09 18.64
N ALA A 31 -13.12 -3.33 18.05
CA ALA A 31 -13.38 -3.34 16.60
C ALA A 31 -12.21 -2.76 15.81
N ALA A 32 -11.54 -1.72 16.33
CA ALA A 32 -10.33 -1.16 15.72
C ALA A 32 -9.19 -2.19 15.69
N VAL A 33 -8.94 -2.88 16.81
CA VAL A 33 -7.94 -3.95 16.90
C VAL A 33 -8.29 -5.12 15.98
N ALA A 34 -9.57 -5.52 15.91
CA ALA A 34 -10.02 -6.56 15.00
C ALA A 34 -9.78 -6.19 13.53
N ALA A 35 -10.05 -4.94 13.13
CA ALA A 35 -9.81 -4.46 11.78
C ALA A 35 -8.31 -4.48 11.41
N VAL A 36 -7.44 -4.06 12.34
CA VAL A 36 -5.98 -4.15 12.15
C VAL A 36 -5.54 -5.61 12.01
N ASN A 37 -6.05 -6.52 12.84
CA ASN A 37 -5.73 -7.94 12.74
C ASN A 37 -6.14 -8.54 11.39
N VAL A 38 -7.36 -8.24 10.93
CA VAL A 38 -7.84 -8.70 9.62
C VAL A 38 -6.96 -8.17 8.50
N LEU A 39 -6.54 -6.89 8.57
CA LEU A 39 -5.66 -6.28 7.58
C LEU A 39 -4.27 -6.96 7.56
N LEU A 40 -3.68 -7.22 8.73
CA LEU A 40 -2.39 -7.91 8.86
C LEU A 40 -2.44 -9.33 8.31
N ILE A 41 -3.53 -10.06 8.57
CA ILE A 41 -3.76 -11.40 8.02
C ILE A 41 -3.89 -11.31 6.50
N TRP A 42 -4.67 -10.36 5.99
CA TRP A 42 -4.83 -10.16 4.54
C TRP A 42 -3.50 -9.85 3.85
N VAL A 43 -2.68 -8.96 4.42
CA VAL A 43 -1.34 -8.66 3.90
C VAL A 43 -0.44 -9.89 3.94
N SER A 44 -0.44 -10.64 5.04
CA SER A 44 0.33 -11.90 5.15
C SER A 44 -0.05 -12.88 4.05
N ILE A 45 -1.34 -13.10 3.83
CA ILE A 45 -1.85 -13.99 2.78
C ILE A 45 -1.43 -13.46 1.41
N ARG A 46 -1.60 -12.16 1.15
CA ARG A 46 -1.26 -11.52 -0.13
C ARG A 46 0.22 -11.70 -0.48
N VAL A 47 1.11 -11.49 0.49
CA VAL A 47 2.55 -11.69 0.34
C VAL A 47 2.87 -13.18 0.13
N ALA A 48 2.29 -14.07 0.93
CA ALA A 48 2.51 -15.51 0.82
C ALA A 48 2.01 -16.12 -0.50
N THR A 49 0.96 -15.53 -1.09
CA THR A 49 0.38 -15.99 -2.36
C THR A 49 1.14 -15.46 -3.59
N GLY A 50 2.28 -14.77 -3.39
CA GLY A 50 3.05 -14.17 -4.49
C GLY A 50 2.34 -12.99 -5.16
N GLY A 51 1.26 -12.50 -4.57
CA GLY A 51 0.54 -11.30 -5.02
C GLY A 51 1.30 -10.05 -4.62
N SER A 52 2.54 -9.90 -5.11
CA SER A 52 3.30 -8.67 -4.97
C SER A 52 2.40 -7.49 -5.37
N PRO A 53 2.29 -6.43 -4.55
CA PRO A 53 1.92 -5.14 -5.07
C PRO A 53 3.08 -4.66 -5.93
N GLN A 54 3.29 -5.31 -7.08
CA GLN A 54 4.20 -4.79 -8.08
C GLN A 54 3.53 -3.52 -8.58
N PRO A 55 4.10 -2.33 -8.32
CA PRO A 55 3.63 -1.15 -9.04
C PRO A 55 3.87 -1.48 -10.52
N ALA A 56 2.82 -1.37 -11.33
CA ALA A 56 2.91 -1.54 -12.76
C ALA A 56 3.82 -0.44 -13.33
N VAL A 57 5.12 -0.69 -13.29
CA VAL A 57 6.16 0.08 -13.93
C VAL A 57 6.89 -0.96 -14.77
N ASP A 58 6.98 -0.68 -16.08
CA ASP A 58 7.67 -1.44 -17.12
C ASP A 58 6.86 -2.53 -17.85
N ALA A 59 6.02 -2.07 -18.78
CA ALA A 59 5.75 -2.79 -20.04
C ALA A 59 5.46 -1.81 -21.20
N ALA A 60 5.91 -0.56 -21.09
CA ALA A 60 5.94 0.38 -22.21
C ALA A 60 7.40 0.72 -22.48
N ASP A 61 7.79 0.53 -23.73
CA ASP A 61 9.04 1.00 -24.31
C ASP A 61 10.24 0.05 -24.22
N THR A 62 10.25 -0.94 -25.10
CA THR A 62 11.34 -1.12 -26.08
C THR A 62 10.83 -2.01 -27.21
N ALA A 63 10.18 -1.42 -28.21
CA ALA A 63 10.13 -2.01 -29.54
C ALA A 63 11.43 -1.57 -30.25
N PRO A 64 12.22 -2.48 -30.85
CA PRO A 64 13.37 -2.06 -31.62
C PRO A 64 12.85 -1.31 -32.86
N ALA A 65 13.24 -0.04 -33.00
CA ALA A 65 13.12 0.66 -34.26
C ALA A 65 14.09 -0.01 -35.24
N ASP A 66 13.52 -0.83 -36.13
CA ASP A 66 14.14 -1.27 -37.37
C ASP A 66 14.30 -0.03 -38.26
N ASP A 67 15.54 0.38 -38.53
CA ASP A 67 15.86 1.50 -39.42
C ASP A 67 17.02 1.09 -40.34
N GLY A 68 16.65 0.75 -41.59
CA GLY A 68 17.41 0.98 -42.84
C GLY A 68 18.70 0.21 -43.08
#